data_AF-A0A4W5LDH7-F1
#
_entry.id   AF-A0A4W5LDH7-F1
#
_cell.length_a   1.000
_cell.length_b   1.000
_cell.length_c   1.000
_cell.angle_alpha   90.00
_cell.angle_beta   90.00
_cell.angle_gamma   90.00
#
_symmetry.space_group_name_H-M   'P 1'
#
loop_
_entity.id
_entity.type
_entity.pdbx_description
1 polymer ?
#
loop_
_entity_poly.entity_id
_entity_poly.type
_entity_poly.pdbx_seq_one_letter_code
_entity_poly.pdbx_strand_id
1 'polypeptide(L)'
;MVNPSLCLSLLLHPQGAAKMLLDSELHPGQLKDNVCSPGGATIHALHVMESGGFRSLLINAVEASCIRTRELQFLADQERISPAAIKKTTLDKVLQQPGVSQGSGGNGKPGLSLRRNPPGPVKKNN
;
A
#
# COMPACT_ATOMS: atom_id res chain seq x y z
N MET A 1 -10.94 35.29 -19.28
CA MET A 1 -10.35 33.94 -19.17
C MET A 1 -8.99 34.07 -18.52
N VAL A 2 -8.73 33.31 -17.46
CA VAL A 2 -7.46 33.36 -16.71
C VAL A 2 -6.40 32.57 -17.49
N ASN A 3 -5.20 33.12 -17.68
CA ASN A 3 -4.14 32.44 -18.40
C ASN A 3 -3.62 31.22 -17.60
N PRO A 4 -3.61 30.00 -18.17
CA PRO A 4 -3.25 28.79 -17.42
C PRO A 4 -1.80 28.79 -16.93
N SER A 5 -0.86 29.38 -17.69
CA SER A 5 0.56 29.47 -17.30
C SER A 5 0.77 30.40 -16.11
N LEU A 6 0.01 31.51 -16.06
CA LEU A 6 0.06 32.45 -14.94
C LEU A 6 -0.59 31.84 -13.69
N CYS A 7 -1.68 31.08 -13.85
CA CYS A 7 -2.30 30.34 -12.76
C CYS A 7 -1.32 29.34 -12.12
N LEU A 8 -0.59 28.58 -12.94
CA LEU A 8 0.39 27.61 -12.45
C LEU A 8 1.56 28.27 -11.72
N SER A 9 2.05 29.42 -12.21
CA SER A 9 3.13 30.18 -11.56
C SER A 9 2.73 30.74 -10.20
N LEU A 10 1.48 31.20 -10.05
CA LEU A 10 0.95 31.64 -8.76
C LEU A 10 0.74 30.47 -7.79
N LEU A 11 0.31 29.32 -8.31
CA LEU A 11 0.09 28.11 -7.50
C LEU A 11 1.40 27.53 -6.95
N LEU A 12 2.52 27.69 -7.67
CA LEU A 12 3.85 27.21 -7.27
C LEU A 12 4.51 28.01 -6.13
N HIS A 13 3.87 29.09 -5.67
CA HIS A 13 4.31 29.86 -4.50
C HIS A 13 3.55 29.53 -3.18
N PRO A 14 3.29 28.25 -2.79
CA PRO A 14 2.49 27.95 -1.60
C PRO A 14 3.28 28.07 -0.28
N GLN A 15 4.31 28.91 -0.20
CA GLN A 15 5.14 29.03 1.00
C GLN A 15 4.42 29.73 2.17
N GLY A 16 3.41 30.56 1.87
CA GLY A 16 2.73 31.38 2.89
C GLY A 16 1.96 30.57 3.92
N ALA A 17 1.12 29.62 3.49
CA ALA A 17 0.19 28.93 4.40
C ALA A 17 0.89 28.05 5.44
N ALA A 18 1.92 27.29 5.01
CA ALA A 18 2.69 26.46 5.93
C ALA A 18 3.53 27.30 6.91
N LYS A 19 4.13 28.39 6.42
CA LYS A 19 4.88 29.33 7.27
C LYS A 19 3.98 30.01 8.30
N MET A 20 2.77 30.42 7.91
CA MET A 20 1.79 30.99 8.85
C MET A 20 1.42 30.02 9.97
N LEU A 21 1.32 28.72 9.68
CA LEU A 21 1.05 27.71 10.71
C LEU A 21 2.25 27.48 11.63
N LEU A 22 3.48 27.51 11.11
CA LEU A 22 4.70 27.35 11.91
C LEU A 22 5.00 28.57 12.79
N ASP A 23 4.70 29.77 12.29
CA ASP A 23 4.95 31.04 12.99
C ASP A 23 3.80 31.40 13.96
N SER A 24 2.68 30.66 13.95
CA SER A 24 1.49 30.96 14.76
C SER A 24 1.20 29.84 15.77
N GLU A 25 0.90 30.24 17.00
CA GLU A 25 0.44 29.34 18.09
C GLU A 25 -1.07 29.05 18.01
N LEU A 26 -1.75 29.46 16.92
CA LEU A 26 -3.19 29.33 16.77
C LEU A 26 -3.58 28.00 16.12
N HIS A 27 -4.75 27.49 16.50
CA HIS A 27 -5.32 26.30 15.88
C HIS A 27 -5.51 26.51 14.36
N PRO A 28 -5.20 25.53 13.49
CA PRO A 28 -5.29 25.68 12.03
C PRO A 28 -6.70 26.07 11.54
N GLY A 29 -7.74 25.67 12.26
CA GLY A 29 -9.12 26.11 12.00
C GLY A 29 -9.31 27.62 12.19
N GLN A 30 -8.67 28.20 13.20
CA GLN A 30 -8.70 29.64 13.44
C GLN A 30 -7.93 30.39 12.36
N LEU A 31 -6.78 29.87 11.93
CA LEU A 31 -6.02 30.44 10.81
C LEU A 31 -6.83 30.45 9.51
N LYS A 32 -7.56 29.36 9.24
CA LYS A 32 -8.49 29.27 8.11
C LYS A 32 -9.54 30.38 8.19
N ASP A 33 -10.17 30.57 9.35
CA ASP A 33 -11.21 31.58 9.54
C ASP A 33 -10.65 33.01 9.42
N ASN A 34 -9.42 33.25 9.88
CA ASN A 34 -8.74 34.54 9.75
C ASN A 34 -8.45 34.94 8.28
N VAL A 35 -8.37 33.98 7.36
CA VAL A 35 -8.21 34.23 5.91
C VAL A 35 -9.57 34.35 5.20
N CYS A 36 -10.64 33.86 5.83
CA CYS A 36 -11.97 33.82 5.25
C CYS A 36 -12.79 35.03 5.69
N SER A 37 -12.84 36.06 4.86
CA SER A 37 -13.78 37.15 5.06
C SER A 37 -15.23 36.70 4.79
N PRO A 38 -16.22 37.17 5.58
CA PRO A 38 -17.63 36.89 5.32
C PRO A 38 -18.02 37.30 3.89
N GLY A 39 -18.60 36.37 3.12
CA GLY A 39 -19.01 36.62 1.73
C GLY A 39 -17.86 36.71 0.70
N GLY A 40 -16.60 36.47 1.10
CA GLY A 40 -15.45 36.54 0.20
C GLY A 40 -15.33 35.37 -0.78
N ALA A 41 -14.39 35.45 -1.72
CA ALA A 41 -14.13 34.37 -2.68
C ALA A 41 -13.60 33.08 -2.01
N THR A 42 -12.83 33.23 -0.93
CA THR A 42 -12.20 32.10 -0.22
C THR A 42 -13.23 31.15 0.39
N ILE A 43 -14.30 31.68 1.00
CA ILE A 43 -15.33 30.84 1.62
C ILE A 43 -16.15 30.07 0.57
N HIS A 44 -16.38 30.66 -0.61
CA HIS A 44 -17.01 29.97 -1.73
C HIS A 44 -16.12 28.84 -2.28
N ALA A 45 -14.81 29.09 -2.40
CA ALA A 45 -13.87 28.06 -2.80
C ALA A 45 -13.79 26.91 -1.77
N LEU A 46 -13.76 27.23 -0.48
CA LEU A 46 -13.80 26.22 0.59
C LEU A 46 -15.07 25.39 0.54
N HIS A 47 -16.23 26.00 0.32
CA HIS A 47 -17.49 25.27 0.21
C HIS A 47 -17.46 24.24 -0.93
N VAL A 48 -16.92 24.60 -2.10
CA VAL A 48 -16.78 23.63 -3.21
C VAL A 48 -15.80 22.51 -2.84
N MET A 49 -14.66 22.81 -2.21
CA MET A 49 -13.71 21.79 -1.77
C MET A 49 -14.29 20.86 -0.70
N GLU A 50 -15.08 21.39 0.24
CA GLU A 50 -15.76 20.61 1.27
C GLU A 50 -16.85 19.73 0.68
N SER A 51 -17.63 20.24 -0.29
CA SER A 51 -18.63 19.44 -1.01
C SER A 51 -18.02 18.28 -1.79
N GLY A 52 -16.78 18.42 -2.25
CA GLY A 52 -16.00 17.37 -2.91
C GLY A 52 -15.31 16.40 -1.95
N GLY A 53 -15.51 16.51 -0.63
CA GLY A 53 -14.89 15.60 0.35
C GLY A 53 -13.37 15.76 0.45
N PHE A 54 -12.83 16.96 0.22
CA PHE A 54 -11.38 17.22 0.23
C PHE A 54 -10.68 16.73 1.52
N ARG A 55 -11.32 16.92 2.69
CA ARG A 55 -10.76 16.46 3.98
C ARG A 55 -10.62 14.95 4.05
N SER A 56 -11.66 14.20 3.65
CA SER A 56 -11.60 12.74 3.61
C SER A 56 -10.59 12.24 2.59
N LEU A 57 -10.46 12.92 1.45
CA LEU A 57 -9.49 12.54 0.43
C LEU A 57 -8.04 12.61 0.95
N LEU A 58 -7.69 13.69 1.66
CA LEU A 58 -6.36 13.84 2.25
C LEU A 58 -6.07 12.77 3.32
N ILE A 59 -7.04 12.46 4.17
CA ILE A 59 -6.90 11.42 5.21
C ILE A 59 -6.66 10.06 4.54
N ASN A 60 -7.50 9.70 3.57
CA ASN A 60 -7.38 8.44 2.86
C ASN A 60 -6.06 8.34 2.07
N ALA A 61 -5.58 9.44 1.51
CA ALA A 61 -4.31 9.48 0.79
C ALA A 61 -3.12 9.18 1.73
N VAL A 62 -3.10 9.76 2.92
CA VAL A 62 -2.06 9.49 3.93
C VAL A 62 -2.18 8.05 4.44
N GLU A 63 -3.39 7.57 4.73
CA GLU A 63 -3.63 6.20 5.16
C GLU A 63 -3.13 5.18 4.12
N ALA A 64 -3.54 5.34 2.86
CA ALA A 64 -3.11 4.48 1.76
C ALA A 64 -1.59 4.49 1.57
N SER A 65 -0.95 5.67 1.71
CA SER A 65 0.50 5.81 1.66
C SER A 65 1.19 5.05 2.80
N CYS A 66 0.68 5.17 4.04
CA CYS A 66 1.20 4.44 5.19
C CYS A 66 1.03 2.93 5.06
N ILE A 67 -0.14 2.46 4.60
CA ILE A 67 -0.39 1.03 4.35
C ILE A 67 0.60 0.51 3.32
N ARG A 68 0.74 1.20 2.18
CA ARG A 68 1.64 0.78 1.12
C ARG A 68 3.09 0.74 1.58
N THR A 69 3.52 1.72 2.36
CA THR A 69 4.87 1.77 2.93
C THR A 69 5.14 0.56 3.83
N ARG A 70 4.17 0.16 4.67
CA ARG A 70 4.29 -1.02 5.54
C ARG A 70 4.31 -2.33 4.76
N GLU A 71 3.49 -2.45 3.73
CA GLU A 71 3.51 -3.63 2.83
C GLU A 71 4.88 -3.81 2.17
N LEU A 72 5.43 -2.72 1.63
CA LEU A 72 6.76 -2.74 1.00
C LEU A 72 7.85 -3.09 2.02
N GLN A 73 7.74 -2.58 3.25
CA GLN A 73 8.67 -2.92 4.33
C GLN A 73 8.63 -4.42 4.66
N PHE A 74 7.43 -5.02 4.80
CA PHE A 74 7.29 -6.45 5.07
C PHE A 74 7.83 -7.33 3.94
N LEU A 75 7.69 -6.90 2.69
CA LEU A 75 8.31 -7.59 1.55
C LEU A 75 9.85 -7.50 1.58
N ALA A 76 10.39 -6.33 1.93
CA ALA A 76 11.84 -6.15 2.08
C ALA A 76 12.42 -6.99 3.24
N ASP A 77 11.67 -7.16 4.33
CA ASP A 77 12.08 -8.01 5.47
C ASP A 77 12.02 -9.51 5.13
N GLN A 78 11.13 -9.93 4.23
CA GLN A 78 11.08 -11.31 3.70
C GLN A 78 12.22 -11.62 2.72
N GLU A 79 12.69 -10.65 1.94
CA GLU A 79 13.90 -10.83 1.12
C GLU A 79 15.18 -10.85 1.97
N ARG A 80 15.11 -10.37 3.22
CA ARG A 80 16.16 -10.47 4.25
C ARG A 80 16.04 -11.77 5.07
N ILE A 81 15.61 -12.88 4.47
CA ILE A 81 15.81 -14.20 5.07
C ILE A 81 17.32 -14.46 5.16
N SER A 82 17.80 -14.19 6.38
CA SER A 82 19.06 -14.57 6.98
C SER A 82 19.47 -16.02 6.67
N PRO A 83 20.79 -16.29 6.48
CA PRO A 83 21.36 -17.58 6.06
C PRO A 83 21.13 -18.78 7.01
N ALA A 84 20.35 -18.62 8.07
CA ALA A 84 20.02 -19.69 9.02
C ALA A 84 19.09 -20.78 8.43
N ALA A 85 18.26 -20.43 7.43
CA ALA A 85 17.37 -21.40 6.78
C ALA A 85 18.11 -22.43 5.90
N ILE A 86 19.33 -22.13 5.45
CA ILE A 86 20.11 -22.99 4.55
C ILE A 86 20.62 -24.27 5.26
N LYS A 87 20.85 -24.24 6.58
CA LYS A 87 21.41 -25.40 7.31
C LYS A 87 20.38 -26.51 7.53
N LYS A 88 19.09 -26.19 7.69
CA LYS A 88 18.03 -27.19 7.89
C LYS A 88 17.68 -27.94 6.61
N THR A 89 17.62 -27.24 5.47
CA THR A 89 17.34 -27.85 4.16
C THR A 89 18.51 -28.69 3.62
N THR A 90 19.75 -28.35 3.99
CA THR A 90 20.93 -29.10 3.55
C THR A 90 21.17 -30.37 4.38
N LEU A 91 20.85 -30.37 5.69
CA LEU A 91 21.00 -31.58 6.51
C LEU A 91 19.94 -32.66 6.22
N ASP A 92 18.72 -32.27 5.82
CA ASP A 92 17.68 -33.24 5.42
C ASP A 92 18.08 -34.03 4.16
N LYS A 93 18.99 -33.49 3.33
CA LYS A 93 19.54 -34.17 2.15
C LYS A 93 20.75 -35.07 2.43
N VAL A 94 21.35 -35.03 3.63
CA VAL A 94 22.54 -35.83 3.97
C VAL A 94 22.20 -37.15 4.67
N LEU A 95 21.02 -37.30 5.27
CA LEU A 95 20.64 -38.54 5.99
C LEU A 95 19.83 -39.57 5.19
N GLN A 96 19.53 -39.34 3.91
CA GLN A 96 18.85 -40.33 3.08
C GLN A 96 19.82 -40.99 2.09
N GLN A 97 20.76 -41.79 2.61
CA GLN A 97 21.30 -42.92 1.85
C GLN A 97 20.83 -44.20 2.56
N PRO A 98 20.07 -45.04 1.85
CA PRO A 98 20.64 -46.32 1.48
C PRO A 98 20.44 -46.57 -0.02
N GLY A 99 21.48 -47.10 -0.66
CA GLY A 99 21.54 -47.27 -2.10
C GLY A 99 20.53 -48.26 -2.68
N VAL A 100 20.23 -48.08 -3.97
CA VAL A 100 20.31 -49.09 -5.04
C VAL A 100 20.12 -48.38 -6.40
N SER A 101 20.80 -48.95 -7.38
CA SER A 101 21.22 -48.51 -8.70
C SER A 101 20.13 -48.39 -9.78
N GLN A 102 20.53 -47.76 -10.90
CA GLN A 102 19.94 -47.70 -12.27
C GLN A 102 18.88 -46.60 -12.50
N GLY A 103 18.87 -45.82 -13.57
CA GLY A 103 19.63 -45.83 -14.82
C GLY A 103 18.69 -45.43 -15.98
N SER A 104 19.16 -44.50 -16.82
CA SER A 104 18.66 -44.19 -18.18
C SER A 104 17.50 -43.20 -18.36
N GLY A 105 17.68 -42.38 -19.40
CA GLY A 105 16.87 -41.21 -19.76
C GLY A 105 15.60 -41.52 -20.55
N GLY A 106 14.79 -40.48 -20.77
CA GLY A 106 13.55 -40.58 -21.53
C GLY A 106 12.75 -39.28 -21.51
N ASN A 107 12.82 -38.57 -22.62
CA ASN A 107 12.03 -37.40 -22.99
C ASN A 107 10.54 -37.77 -23.16
N GLY A 108 9.60 -36.87 -22.81
CA GLY A 108 8.18 -37.03 -23.19
C GLY A 108 7.15 -36.58 -22.15
N LYS A 109 6.72 -35.31 -22.24
CA LYS A 109 5.30 -34.96 -22.01
C LYS A 109 4.50 -35.36 -23.27
N PRO A 110 3.15 -35.36 -23.29
CA PRO A 110 2.16 -35.21 -22.21
C PRO A 110 1.10 -36.34 -22.23
N GLY A 111 0.25 -36.45 -21.22
CA GLY A 111 -0.84 -37.44 -21.23
C GLY A 111 -1.90 -37.21 -20.17
N LEU A 112 -2.99 -36.58 -20.57
CA LEU A 112 -4.24 -36.35 -19.86
C LEU A 112 -4.96 -37.69 -19.55
N SER A 113 -5.53 -37.87 -18.35
CA SER A 113 -6.93 -38.31 -18.11
C SER A 113 -7.18 -39.15 -16.83
N LEU A 114 -8.15 -38.67 -16.05
CA LEU A 114 -9.21 -39.40 -15.33
C LEU A 114 -8.87 -40.55 -14.36
N ARG A 115 -9.08 -40.31 -13.05
CA ARG A 115 -9.82 -41.21 -12.12
C ARG A 115 -10.10 -40.50 -10.77
N ARG A 116 -11.35 -40.10 -10.50
CA ARG A 116 -12.44 -40.73 -9.69
C ARG A 116 -12.46 -40.40 -8.18
N ASN A 117 -13.45 -39.56 -7.85
CA ASN A 117 -14.37 -39.45 -6.70
C ASN A 117 -13.92 -39.12 -5.24
N PRO A 118 -14.71 -38.26 -4.54
CA PRO A 118 -14.69 -38.03 -3.08
C PRO A 118 -15.66 -39.00 -2.35
N PRO A 119 -15.56 -39.29 -1.03
CA PRO A 119 -16.12 -38.40 0.02
C PRO A 119 -15.48 -38.50 1.43
N GLY A 120 -15.80 -37.56 2.32
CA GLY A 120 -15.51 -37.63 3.76
C GLY A 120 -16.48 -36.77 4.59
N PRO A 121 -16.80 -37.15 5.84
CA PRO A 121 -18.15 -37.06 6.39
C PRO A 121 -18.52 -35.74 7.08
N VAL A 122 -19.82 -35.46 7.05
CA VAL A 122 -20.53 -34.41 7.79
C VAL A 122 -20.51 -34.70 9.29
N LYS A 123 -20.15 -33.71 10.10
CA LYS A 123 -20.55 -33.60 11.51
C LYS A 123 -21.00 -32.17 11.82
N LYS A 124 -22.32 -31.97 11.86
CA LYS A 124 -22.96 -30.83 12.54
C LYS A 124 -23.22 -31.29 13.96
N ASN A 125 -22.62 -30.61 14.95
CA ASN A 125 -22.89 -30.87 16.35
C ASN A 125 -23.21 -29.55 17.05
N ASN A 126 -24.50 -29.45 17.38
CA ASN A 126 -25.16 -28.64 18.40
C ASN A 126 -25.05 -27.11 18.32
#